data_AF-A0A6B0QSV6-F1
#
_entry.id   AF-A0A6B0QSV6-F1
#
_cell.length_a   1.000
_cell.length_b   1.000
_cell.length_c   1.000
_cell.angle_alpha   90.00
_cell.angle_beta   90.00
_cell.angle_gamma   90.00
#
_symmetry.space_group_name_H-M   'P 1'
#
loop_
_entity.id
_entity.type
_entity.pdbx_description
1 polymer ?
#
loop_
_entity_poly.entity_id
_entity_poly.type
_entity_poly.pdbx_seq_one_letter_code
_entity_poly.pdbx_strand_id
1 'polypeptide(L)'
;MLASLARVAALRRTGLFSRRGGGTGLWTGRPQSDTDNVKPLEGVKILDLTRLLAGPFATMNLGDLGAEVIKVERPGAGDDTRTWGPPFVGTESTYFLSVNRNKKSIAVNIKDPKGVKIVKELAAVCDVFVENYVPGKLSAMGLGYEDIDKIAPHIVYCSITGYGQTGPLSQRAGYDAVASAVSGLMHITGPEGITQITTELVLIDYLLYMNLESLKIQLQFDSMTYLNHSRYR
;
A
#
# COMPACT_ATOMS: atom_id res chain seq x y z
N MET A 1 24.77 -15.96 3.88
CA MET A 1 25.04 -16.06 5.34
C MET A 1 23.92 -15.33 6.06
N LEU A 2 23.16 -16.07 6.86
CA LEU A 2 21.98 -15.62 7.60
C LEU A 2 22.34 -14.65 8.73
N ALA A 3 21.50 -13.65 8.97
CA ALA A 3 21.26 -13.10 10.31
C ALA A 3 20.00 -12.19 10.34
N SER A 4 18.89 -12.70 10.90
CA SER A 4 18.14 -12.04 11.98
C SER A 4 16.90 -12.84 12.35
N LEU A 5 16.95 -13.42 13.54
CA LEU A 5 15.90 -14.16 14.25
C LEU A 5 15.73 -13.47 15.61
N ALA A 6 14.51 -13.08 15.97
CA ALA A 6 13.99 -12.81 17.32
C ALA A 6 12.67 -12.01 17.16
N ARG A 7 11.50 -12.32 17.72
CA ARG A 7 11.03 -13.25 18.77
C ARG A 7 9.54 -13.53 18.46
N VAL A 8 9.09 -14.78 18.54
CA VAL A 8 7.66 -15.12 18.66
C VAL A 8 7.48 -15.99 19.90
N ALA A 9 6.44 -15.64 20.66
CA ALA A 9 6.15 -16.08 22.01
C ALA A 9 5.87 -17.58 22.14
N ALA A 10 6.33 -18.14 23.27
CA ALA A 10 5.90 -19.42 23.78
C ALA A 10 4.90 -19.21 24.91
N LEU A 11 3.68 -19.72 24.75
CA LEU A 11 2.80 -20.08 25.87
C LEU A 11 1.92 -21.26 25.45
N ARG A 12 2.40 -22.46 25.79
CA ARG A 12 1.60 -23.68 25.88
C ARG A 12 0.71 -23.59 27.12
N ARG A 13 -0.58 -23.90 26.99
CA ARG A 13 -1.25 -24.83 27.91
C ARG A 13 -2.26 -25.70 27.16
N THR A 14 -2.09 -26.99 27.42
CA THR A 14 -2.84 -28.16 26.99
C THR A 14 -4.21 -28.25 27.66
N GLY A 15 -5.21 -28.76 26.94
CA GLY A 15 -6.45 -29.32 27.47
C GLY A 15 -7.00 -30.37 26.51
N LEU A 16 -6.93 -31.64 26.91
CA LEU A 16 -7.51 -32.80 26.21
C LEU A 16 -8.95 -33.06 26.70
N PHE A 17 -9.65 -33.95 25.97
CA PHE A 17 -10.97 -34.59 26.17
C PHE A 17 -12.14 -33.90 25.43
N SER A 18 -12.71 -34.45 24.34
CA SER A 18 -13.42 -35.73 24.08
C SER A 18 -14.94 -35.53 24.10
N ARG A 19 -15.61 -35.61 22.93
CA ARG A 19 -16.52 -36.70 22.48
C ARG A 19 -17.41 -36.24 21.31
N ARG A 20 -17.74 -37.19 20.42
CA ARG A 20 -18.64 -37.07 19.25
C ARG A 20 -20.10 -36.76 19.65
N GLY A 21 -20.79 -35.99 18.82
CA GLY A 21 -22.26 -35.91 18.78
C GLY A 21 -22.72 -35.03 17.62
N GLY A 22 -23.31 -35.64 16.58
CA GLY A 22 -23.92 -34.94 15.45
C GLY A 22 -25.23 -34.27 15.86
N GLY A 23 -25.45 -33.05 15.36
CA GLY A 23 -26.68 -32.30 15.52
C GLY A 23 -26.66 -31.08 14.60
N THR A 24 -27.54 -31.09 13.61
CA THR A 24 -27.85 -29.97 12.72
C THR A 24 -28.37 -28.79 13.54
N GLY A 25 -27.48 -27.87 13.92
CA GLY A 25 -27.83 -26.60 14.54
C GLY A 25 -27.90 -25.50 13.47
N LEU A 26 -29.08 -24.94 13.25
CA LEU A 26 -29.23 -23.66 12.55
C LEU A 26 -28.27 -22.64 13.17
N TRP A 27 -27.54 -21.92 12.31
CA TRP A 27 -26.70 -20.80 12.72
C TRP A 27 -27.61 -19.68 13.26
N THR A 28 -27.88 -19.69 14.57
CA THR A 28 -28.51 -18.55 15.24
C THR A 28 -27.42 -17.49 15.39
N GLY A 29 -27.51 -16.44 14.58
CA GLY A 29 -26.53 -15.35 14.54
C GLY A 29 -26.19 -14.88 15.95
N ARG A 30 -24.89 -14.81 16.24
CA ARG A 30 -24.44 -14.08 17.43
C ARG A 30 -24.96 -12.64 17.31
N PRO A 31 -25.43 -12.03 18.40
CA PRO A 31 -25.65 -10.59 18.43
C PRO A 31 -24.35 -9.91 18.00
N GLN A 32 -24.42 -9.18 16.89
CA GLN A 32 -23.39 -8.33 16.33
C GLN A 32 -22.96 -7.36 17.44
N SER A 33 -21.78 -7.57 18.04
CA SER A 33 -21.28 -6.65 19.08
C SER A 33 -20.88 -5.32 18.43
N ASP A 34 -20.99 -4.21 19.16
CA ASP A 34 -20.63 -2.85 18.66
C ASP A 34 -19.19 -2.73 18.10
N THR A 35 -18.36 -3.75 18.30
CA THR A 35 -17.06 -3.94 17.64
C THR A 35 -17.14 -4.14 16.12
N ASP A 36 -18.31 -4.50 15.57
CA ASP A 36 -18.48 -4.80 14.14
C ASP A 36 -18.56 -3.54 13.26
N ASN A 37 -18.56 -2.34 13.86
CA ASN A 37 -18.59 -1.06 13.15
C ASN A 37 -17.25 -0.30 13.13
N VAL A 38 -16.22 -0.77 13.85
CA VAL A 38 -14.90 -0.14 13.82
C VAL A 38 -14.11 -0.73 12.67
N LYS A 39 -13.73 0.11 11.70
CA LYS A 39 -12.91 -0.37 10.58
C LYS A 39 -11.49 -0.70 11.08
N PRO A 40 -10.82 -1.75 10.55
CA PRO A 40 -9.53 -2.21 11.09
C PRO A 40 -8.43 -1.15 11.15
N LEU A 41 -8.45 -0.16 10.26
CA LEU A 41 -7.45 0.92 10.20
C LEU A 41 -8.03 2.29 10.55
N GLU A 42 -9.16 2.33 11.26
CA GLU A 42 -9.72 3.57 11.75
C GLU A 42 -8.72 4.30 12.66
N GLY A 43 -8.51 5.59 12.40
CA GLY A 43 -7.53 6.43 13.10
C GLY A 43 -6.12 6.42 12.49
N VAL A 44 -5.80 5.52 11.56
CA VAL A 44 -4.51 5.49 10.85
C VAL A 44 -4.50 6.53 9.74
N LYS A 45 -3.45 7.35 9.66
CA LYS A 45 -3.24 8.36 8.61
C LYS A 45 -2.10 7.96 7.68
N ILE A 46 -2.37 8.01 6.39
CA ILE A 46 -1.45 7.60 5.33
C ILE A 46 -1.17 8.80 4.42
N LEU A 47 0.10 9.15 4.29
CA LEU A 47 0.58 10.10 3.30
C LEU A 47 0.99 9.35 2.03
N ASP A 48 0.20 9.52 0.97
CA ASP A 48 0.32 8.78 -0.30
C ASP A 48 0.96 9.68 -1.38
N LEU A 49 2.24 9.47 -1.66
CA LEU A 49 2.97 10.12 -2.77
C LEU A 49 3.01 9.24 -4.03
N THR A 50 2.25 8.16 -4.06
CA THR A 50 2.32 7.18 -5.13
C THR A 50 1.58 7.63 -6.38
N ARG A 51 1.98 7.06 -7.52
CA ARG A 51 1.39 7.30 -8.84
C ARG A 51 1.09 6.00 -9.57
N LEU A 52 0.29 6.07 -10.62
CA LEU A 52 -0.04 4.95 -11.51
C LEU A 52 -0.91 3.89 -10.80
N LEU A 53 -0.41 2.65 -10.64
CA LEU A 53 -1.23 1.52 -10.22
C LEU A 53 -0.81 0.91 -8.88
N ALA A 54 0.38 0.31 -8.78
CA ALA A 54 0.76 -0.52 -7.64
C ALA A 54 0.62 0.21 -6.28
N GLY A 55 1.16 1.43 -6.19
CA GLY A 55 1.05 2.26 -4.99
C GLY A 55 -0.37 2.76 -4.72
N PRO A 56 -1.05 3.39 -5.70
CA PRO A 56 -2.40 3.86 -5.50
C PRO A 56 -3.38 2.75 -5.11
N PHE A 57 -3.25 1.57 -5.73
CA PHE A 57 -4.03 0.39 -5.39
C PHE A 57 -3.76 -0.04 -3.95
N ALA A 58 -2.50 -0.06 -3.51
CA ALA A 58 -2.14 -0.40 -2.13
C ALA A 58 -2.82 0.51 -1.10
N THR A 59 -2.63 1.82 -1.25
CA THR A 59 -3.17 2.81 -0.30
C THR A 59 -4.69 2.91 -0.37
N MET A 60 -5.29 2.67 -1.53
CA MET A 60 -6.75 2.58 -1.66
C MET A 60 -7.31 1.42 -0.83
N ASN A 61 -6.70 0.23 -0.89
CA ASN A 61 -7.14 -0.90 -0.06
C ASN A 61 -7.02 -0.58 1.44
N LEU A 62 -5.99 0.16 1.85
CA LEU A 62 -5.87 0.62 3.25
C LEU A 62 -6.97 1.65 3.61
N GLY A 63 -7.34 2.53 2.68
CA GLY A 63 -8.49 3.44 2.84
C GLY A 63 -9.83 2.70 2.91
N ASP A 64 -10.02 1.63 2.12
CA ASP A 64 -11.20 0.76 2.20
C ASP A 64 -11.32 0.13 3.61
N LEU A 65 -10.18 -0.20 4.23
CA LEU A 65 -10.07 -0.70 5.61
C LEU A 65 -10.16 0.41 6.68
N GLY A 66 -10.42 1.66 6.32
CA GLY A 66 -10.74 2.75 7.25
C GLY A 66 -9.62 3.76 7.50
N ALA A 67 -8.45 3.62 6.87
CA ALA A 67 -7.39 4.61 7.00
C ALA A 67 -7.77 5.94 6.33
N GLU A 68 -7.34 7.05 6.92
CA GLU A 68 -7.39 8.36 6.28
C GLU A 68 -6.20 8.50 5.33
N VAL A 69 -6.45 8.49 4.02
CA VAL A 69 -5.40 8.59 3.00
C VAL A 69 -5.36 9.99 2.41
N ILE A 70 -4.21 10.66 2.50
CA ILE A 70 -3.94 11.96 1.89
C ILE A 70 -3.00 11.76 0.71
N LYS A 71 -3.54 11.82 -0.51
CA LYS A 71 -2.78 11.73 -1.74
C LYS A 71 -2.16 13.08 -2.10
N VAL A 72 -0.85 13.10 -2.27
CA VAL A 72 -0.10 14.29 -2.72
C VAL A 72 0.12 14.20 -4.22
N GLU A 73 -0.36 15.20 -4.96
CA GLU A 73 -0.35 15.21 -6.41
C GLU A 73 0.32 16.46 -6.99
N ARG A 74 0.66 16.42 -8.29
CA ARG A 74 1.26 17.56 -8.97
C ARG A 74 0.21 18.65 -9.22
N PRO A 75 0.51 19.93 -8.96
CA PRO A 75 -0.37 21.02 -9.36
C PRO A 75 -0.69 21.01 -10.85
N GLY A 76 -1.95 21.27 -11.19
CA GLY A 76 -2.47 21.31 -12.56
C GLY A 76 -2.71 19.94 -13.20
N ALA A 77 -1.73 19.03 -13.14
CA ALA A 77 -1.80 17.75 -13.83
C ALA A 77 -2.28 16.57 -12.97
N GLY A 78 -2.01 16.59 -11.67
CA GLY A 78 -2.31 15.48 -10.77
C GLY A 78 -1.47 14.21 -11.03
N ASP A 79 -2.02 13.06 -10.66
CA ASP A 79 -1.58 11.72 -11.10
C ASP A 79 -1.78 11.56 -12.63
N ASP A 80 -0.85 10.92 -13.33
CA ASP A 80 -0.96 10.74 -14.80
C ASP A 80 -2.23 9.96 -15.17
N THR A 81 -2.65 9.03 -14.32
CA THR A 81 -3.83 8.18 -14.58
C THR A 81 -5.13 8.97 -14.65
N ARG A 82 -5.19 10.23 -14.18
CA ARG A 82 -6.38 11.10 -14.30
C ARG A 82 -6.81 11.31 -15.74
N THR A 83 -5.86 11.33 -16.67
CA THR A 83 -6.12 11.57 -18.10
C THR A 83 -6.04 10.31 -18.95
N TRP A 84 -5.68 9.16 -18.36
CA TRP A 84 -5.49 7.90 -19.09
C TRP A 84 -6.82 7.18 -19.29
N GLY A 85 -7.57 7.55 -20.33
CA GLY A 85 -8.78 6.85 -20.76
C GLY A 85 -8.76 6.56 -22.26
N PRO A 86 -9.89 6.13 -22.85
CA PRO A 86 -11.20 5.89 -22.23
C PRO A 86 -11.27 4.60 -21.36
N PRO A 87 -12.32 4.42 -20.53
CA PRO A 87 -13.47 5.32 -20.33
C PRO A 87 -13.22 6.48 -19.36
N PHE A 88 -14.07 7.51 -19.45
CA PHE A 88 -14.07 8.69 -18.58
C PHE A 88 -15.41 8.85 -17.86
N VAL A 89 -15.38 9.36 -16.64
CA VAL A 89 -16.55 9.86 -15.91
C VAL A 89 -16.34 11.37 -15.70
N GLY A 90 -17.08 12.18 -16.45
CA GLY A 90 -16.81 13.62 -16.52
C GLY A 90 -15.42 13.87 -17.13
N THR A 91 -14.56 14.59 -16.40
CA THR A 91 -13.19 14.91 -16.82
C THR A 91 -12.15 13.92 -16.30
N GLU A 92 -12.54 12.96 -15.47
CA GLU A 92 -11.62 12.03 -14.82
C GLU A 92 -11.68 10.65 -15.49
N SER A 93 -10.52 10.04 -15.70
CA SER A 93 -10.44 8.65 -16.18
C SER A 93 -11.00 7.68 -15.16
N THR A 94 -11.72 6.65 -15.64
CA THR A 94 -12.13 5.53 -14.79
C THR A 94 -10.94 4.77 -14.22
N TYR A 95 -9.78 4.81 -14.88
CA TYR A 95 -8.54 4.26 -14.34
C TYR A 95 -8.24 4.91 -12.98
N PHE A 96 -8.09 6.24 -12.96
CA PHE A 96 -7.77 6.97 -11.74
C PHE A 96 -8.81 6.71 -10.65
N LEU A 97 -10.10 6.79 -11.00
CA LEU A 97 -11.21 6.58 -10.07
C LEU A 97 -11.21 5.17 -9.47
N SER A 98 -10.83 4.15 -10.26
CA SER A 98 -10.83 2.75 -9.81
C SER A 98 -9.78 2.44 -8.73
N VAL A 99 -8.70 3.22 -8.67
CA VAL A 99 -7.57 3.00 -7.74
C VAL A 99 -7.29 4.15 -6.77
N ASN A 100 -8.17 5.15 -6.70
CA ASN A 100 -8.02 6.30 -5.80
C ASN A 100 -9.30 6.68 -5.04
N ARG A 101 -10.31 5.81 -4.97
CA ARG A 101 -11.44 6.00 -4.04
C ARG A 101 -10.96 6.02 -2.58
N ASN A 102 -11.75 6.62 -1.68
CA ASN A 102 -11.46 6.74 -0.24
C ASN A 102 -10.19 7.55 0.09
N LYS A 103 -9.71 8.39 -0.84
CA LYS A 103 -8.57 9.28 -0.62
C LYS A 103 -8.99 10.75 -0.66
N LYS A 104 -8.38 11.56 0.21
CA LYS A 104 -8.30 13.02 0.06
C LYS A 104 -7.15 13.34 -0.90
N SER A 105 -7.22 14.47 -1.60
CA SER A 105 -6.18 14.89 -2.54
C SER A 105 -5.72 16.32 -2.24
N ILE A 106 -4.40 16.54 -2.27
CA ILE A 106 -3.77 17.85 -2.19
C ILE A 106 -2.74 18.01 -3.30
N ALA A 107 -2.77 19.15 -3.99
CA ALA A 107 -1.79 19.49 -5.00
C ALA A 107 -0.57 20.18 -4.38
N VAL A 108 0.61 19.57 -4.45
CA VAL A 108 1.86 20.11 -3.90
C VAL A 108 3.00 19.95 -4.91
N ASN A 109 3.68 21.06 -5.22
CA ASN A 109 4.89 21.00 -6.03
C ASN A 109 6.10 20.60 -5.17
N ILE A 110 6.41 19.31 -5.11
CA ILE A 110 7.55 18.78 -4.34
C ILE A 110 8.94 19.13 -4.89
N LYS A 111 9.02 19.82 -6.04
CA LYS A 111 10.28 20.40 -6.52
C LYS A 111 10.57 21.77 -5.90
N ASP A 112 9.57 22.42 -5.33
CA ASP A 112 9.72 23.67 -4.59
C ASP A 112 10.06 23.34 -3.12
N PRO A 113 11.07 23.97 -2.50
CA PRO A 113 11.36 23.82 -1.07
C PRO A 113 10.14 24.02 -0.16
N LYS A 114 9.19 24.89 -0.52
CA LYS A 114 7.92 25.07 0.20
C LYS A 114 7.04 23.83 0.11
N GLY A 115 7.00 23.18 -1.05
CA GLY A 115 6.27 21.94 -1.23
C GLY A 115 6.88 20.78 -0.44
N VAL A 116 8.22 20.69 -0.42
CA VAL A 116 8.94 19.73 0.44
C VAL A 116 8.60 19.97 1.92
N LYS A 117 8.56 21.23 2.37
CA LYS A 117 8.16 21.58 3.73
C LYS A 117 6.75 21.11 4.06
N ILE A 118 5.78 21.34 3.17
CA ILE A 118 4.38 20.88 3.35
C ILE A 118 4.33 19.35 3.49
N VAL A 119 5.04 18.61 2.62
CA VAL A 119 5.08 17.14 2.71
C VAL A 119 5.69 16.68 4.04
N LYS A 120 6.75 17.35 4.52
CA LYS A 120 7.36 17.06 5.82
C LYS A 120 6.41 17.32 6.98
N GLU A 121 5.68 18.43 6.96
CA GLU A 121 4.67 18.77 7.97
C GLU A 121 3.52 17.75 7.99
N LEU A 122 3.08 17.29 6.82
CA LEU A 122 2.09 16.22 6.71
C LEU A 122 2.64 14.88 7.22
N ALA A 123 3.89 14.53 6.89
CA ALA A 123 4.53 13.31 7.36
C ALA A 123 4.64 13.28 8.90
N ALA A 124 4.91 14.42 9.55
CA ALA A 124 4.99 14.51 11.01
C ALA A 124 3.67 14.17 11.76
N VAL A 125 2.54 14.15 11.06
CA VAL A 125 1.22 13.84 11.62
C VAL A 125 0.56 12.60 11.01
N CYS A 126 1.30 11.85 10.17
CA CYS A 126 0.84 10.62 9.54
C CYS A 126 1.59 9.42 10.11
N ASP A 127 0.93 8.26 10.12
CA ASP A 127 1.50 7.01 10.64
C ASP A 127 2.25 6.23 9.55
N VAL A 128 1.92 6.46 8.28
CA VAL A 128 2.52 5.78 7.12
C VAL A 128 2.85 6.76 6.02
N PHE A 129 4.05 6.63 5.44
CA PHE A 129 4.48 7.34 4.24
C PHE A 129 4.65 6.33 3.11
N VAL A 130 3.94 6.49 1.99
CA VAL A 130 4.01 5.54 0.86
C VAL A 130 4.43 6.27 -0.40
N GLU A 131 5.43 5.72 -1.10
CA GLU A 131 5.94 6.27 -2.34
C GLU A 131 6.38 5.18 -3.31
N ASN A 132 6.42 5.50 -4.61
CA ASN A 132 6.84 4.57 -5.65
C ASN A 132 7.74 5.22 -6.71
N TYR A 133 8.63 6.11 -6.28
CA TYR A 133 9.63 6.73 -7.13
C TYR A 133 10.81 5.78 -7.36
N VAL A 134 11.59 6.06 -8.40
CA VAL A 134 12.89 5.41 -8.61
C VAL A 134 13.79 5.66 -7.36
N PRO A 135 14.48 4.64 -6.83
CA PRO A 135 15.35 4.76 -5.67
C PRO A 135 16.25 6.00 -5.70
N GLY A 136 16.27 6.74 -4.58
CA GLY A 136 17.08 7.97 -4.42
C GLY A 136 16.44 9.24 -4.97
N LYS A 137 15.36 9.15 -5.77
CA LYS A 137 14.70 10.34 -6.34
C LYS A 137 14.13 11.27 -5.27
N LEU A 138 13.44 10.73 -4.27
CA LEU A 138 12.91 11.50 -3.15
C LEU A 138 14.01 11.93 -2.18
N SER A 139 15.04 11.10 -1.95
CA SER A 139 16.22 11.48 -1.15
C SER A 139 16.90 12.72 -1.71
N ALA A 140 17.03 12.85 -3.03
CA ALA A 140 17.57 14.04 -3.67
C ALA A 140 16.72 15.31 -3.47
N MET A 141 15.46 15.15 -3.07
CA MET A 141 14.53 16.24 -2.73
C MET A 141 14.40 16.43 -1.21
N GLY A 142 15.14 15.67 -0.40
CA GLY A 142 15.04 15.70 1.05
C GLY A 142 13.79 15.03 1.61
N LEU A 143 13.19 14.09 0.87
CA LEU A 143 12.00 13.33 1.23
C LEU A 143 12.28 11.81 1.29
N GLY A 144 13.55 11.41 1.35
CA GLY A 144 13.91 10.00 1.52
C GLY A 144 13.71 9.53 2.96
N TYR A 145 13.87 8.22 3.18
CA TYR A 145 13.73 7.59 4.50
C TYR A 145 14.47 8.36 5.60
N GLU A 146 15.78 8.60 5.43
CA GLU A 146 16.64 9.29 6.42
C GLU A 146 16.21 10.74 6.70
N ASP A 147 15.53 11.40 5.76
CA ASP A 147 15.04 12.76 5.95
C ASP A 147 13.71 12.79 6.70
N ILE A 148 12.86 11.78 6.45
CA ILE A 148 11.56 11.60 7.07
C ILE A 148 11.72 11.04 8.49
N ASP A 149 12.63 10.10 8.72
CA ASP A 149 12.90 9.52 10.06
C ASP A 149 13.29 10.62 11.08
N LYS A 150 14.06 11.62 10.65
CA LYS A 150 14.45 12.77 11.49
C LYS A 150 13.28 13.61 11.98
N ILE A 151 12.19 13.70 11.21
CA ILE A 151 11.03 14.54 11.54
C ILE A 151 9.86 13.74 12.12
N ALA A 152 9.78 12.46 11.77
CA ALA A 152 8.66 11.58 12.06
C ALA A 152 9.20 10.17 12.37
N PRO A 153 9.97 9.96 13.45
CA PRO A 153 10.60 8.67 13.75
C PRO A 153 9.61 7.54 14.09
N HIS A 154 8.32 7.86 14.22
CA HIS A 154 7.24 6.90 14.43
C HIS A 154 6.66 6.37 13.11
N ILE A 155 6.96 7.01 11.97
CA ILE A 155 6.29 6.73 10.71
C ILE A 155 6.82 5.44 10.07
N VAL A 156 5.92 4.65 9.51
CA VAL A 156 6.28 3.52 8.66
C VAL A 156 6.51 4.04 7.24
N TYR A 157 7.77 4.08 6.80
CA TYR A 157 8.13 4.49 5.44
C TYR A 157 8.13 3.28 4.49
N CYS A 158 7.30 3.34 3.45
CA CYS A 158 7.11 2.29 2.46
C CYS A 158 7.47 2.78 1.07
N SER A 159 8.35 2.05 0.40
CA SER A 159 8.80 2.34 -0.96
C SER A 159 8.55 1.16 -1.88
N ILE A 160 7.84 1.41 -2.98
CA ILE A 160 7.48 0.40 -3.99
C ILE A 160 8.32 0.65 -5.24
N THR A 161 9.15 -0.31 -5.62
CA THR A 161 10.09 -0.15 -6.74
C THR A 161 10.02 -1.37 -7.65
N GLY A 162 10.17 -1.17 -8.96
CA GLY A 162 10.04 -2.27 -9.92
C GLY A 162 11.19 -3.28 -9.88
N TYR A 163 12.40 -2.82 -9.56
CA TYR A 163 13.62 -3.65 -9.54
C TYR A 163 14.27 -3.75 -8.15
N GLY A 164 13.58 -3.30 -7.10
CA GLY A 164 14.13 -3.21 -5.76
C GLY A 164 15.01 -1.97 -5.52
N GLN A 165 15.41 -1.78 -4.26
CA GLN A 165 16.21 -0.64 -3.82
C GLN A 165 17.69 -0.75 -4.20
N THR A 166 18.17 -1.95 -4.52
CA THR A 166 19.59 -2.24 -4.75
C THR A 166 19.78 -3.06 -6.02
N GLY A 167 21.03 -3.19 -6.46
CA GLY A 167 21.39 -3.97 -7.65
C GLY A 167 21.42 -3.15 -8.94
N PRO A 168 21.90 -3.76 -10.05
CA PRO A 168 22.27 -3.05 -11.28
C PRO A 168 21.09 -2.44 -12.03
N LEU A 169 19.86 -2.90 -11.76
CA LEU A 169 18.63 -2.41 -12.40
C LEU A 169 17.82 -1.46 -11.49
N SER A 170 18.23 -1.22 -10.24
CA SER A 170 17.50 -0.42 -9.26
C SER A 170 17.14 0.99 -9.75
N GLN A 171 18.01 1.60 -10.57
CA GLN A 171 17.80 2.95 -11.11
C GLN A 171 16.91 3.00 -12.36
N ARG A 172 16.39 1.85 -12.83
CA ARG A 172 15.46 1.81 -13.97
C ARG A 172 14.03 2.01 -13.50
N ALA A 173 13.25 2.75 -14.31
CA ALA A 173 11.80 2.82 -14.12
C ALA A 173 11.19 1.43 -14.35
N GLY A 174 10.42 0.96 -13.36
CA GLY A 174 9.62 -0.24 -13.49
C GLY A 174 8.24 0.10 -14.03
N TYR A 175 7.89 -0.47 -15.18
CA TYR A 175 6.53 -0.49 -15.70
C TYR A 175 6.13 -1.94 -15.90
N ASP A 176 4.84 -2.25 -15.71
CA ASP A 176 4.32 -3.62 -15.82
C ASP A 176 4.75 -4.31 -17.11
N ALA A 177 4.60 -3.66 -18.27
CA ALA A 177 5.02 -4.24 -19.54
C ALA A 177 6.52 -4.60 -19.58
N VAL A 178 7.39 -3.80 -18.97
CA VAL A 178 8.83 -4.11 -18.93
C VAL A 178 9.08 -5.28 -17.98
N ALA A 179 8.43 -5.29 -16.82
CA ALA A 179 8.57 -6.37 -15.85
C ALA A 179 7.99 -7.69 -16.39
N SER A 180 6.91 -7.62 -17.18
CA SER A 180 6.25 -8.77 -17.81
C SER A 180 7.14 -9.39 -18.89
N ALA A 181 7.88 -8.54 -19.63
CA ALA A 181 8.88 -9.01 -20.58
C ALA A 181 10.07 -9.68 -19.87
N VAL A 182 10.63 -9.00 -18.86
CA VAL A 182 11.87 -9.46 -18.17
C VAL A 182 11.62 -10.69 -17.30
N SER A 183 10.43 -10.84 -16.71
CA SER A 183 10.06 -12.01 -15.91
C SER A 183 9.77 -13.28 -16.73
N GLY A 184 9.71 -13.16 -18.05
CA GLY A 184 9.32 -14.26 -18.94
C GLY A 184 7.81 -14.45 -19.05
N LEU A 185 6.99 -13.62 -18.41
CA LEU A 185 5.53 -13.72 -18.47
C LEU A 185 5.01 -13.56 -19.91
N MET A 186 5.60 -12.65 -20.69
CA MET A 186 5.26 -12.50 -22.12
C MET A 186 5.67 -13.69 -22.98
N HIS A 187 6.69 -14.45 -22.57
CA HIS A 187 7.15 -15.61 -23.32
C HIS A 187 6.17 -16.78 -23.21
N ILE A 188 5.50 -16.91 -22.06
CA ILE A 188 4.52 -17.98 -21.78
C ILE A 188 3.07 -17.56 -22.03
N THR A 189 2.84 -16.33 -22.50
CA THR A 189 1.51 -15.78 -22.73
C THR A 189 1.26 -15.61 -24.22
N GLY A 190 0.17 -16.21 -24.70
CA GLY A 190 -0.31 -16.10 -26.07
C GLY A 190 -0.26 -17.41 -26.85
N PRO A 191 -0.94 -17.47 -28.02
CA PRO A 191 -0.88 -18.63 -28.90
C PRO A 191 0.55 -18.99 -29.35
N GLU A 192 0.80 -20.29 -29.57
CA GLU A 192 2.08 -20.76 -30.09
C GLU A 192 2.40 -20.18 -31.49
N GLY A 193 3.66 -19.80 -31.72
CA GLY A 193 4.14 -19.39 -33.04
C GLY A 193 3.88 -17.93 -33.45
N ILE A 194 3.29 -17.11 -32.58
CA ILE A 194 3.15 -15.65 -32.79
C ILE A 194 4.06 -14.83 -31.86
N THR A 195 4.24 -13.56 -32.22
CA THR A 195 5.01 -12.59 -31.44
C THR A 195 4.48 -12.50 -30.01
N GLN A 196 5.41 -12.44 -29.04
CA GLN A 196 5.12 -12.34 -27.61
C GLN A 196 4.11 -11.22 -27.32
N ILE A 197 3.07 -11.52 -26.55
CA ILE A 197 2.05 -10.56 -26.14
C ILE A 197 2.14 -10.27 -24.64
N THR A 198 1.81 -9.04 -24.27
CA THR A 198 1.64 -8.69 -22.85
C THR A 198 0.41 -9.40 -22.31
N THR A 199 0.40 -9.72 -21.00
CA THR A 199 -0.87 -10.09 -20.36
C THR A 199 -1.85 -8.94 -20.47
N GLU A 200 -3.12 -9.23 -20.73
CA GLU A 200 -4.19 -8.20 -20.82
C GLU A 200 -4.42 -7.49 -19.47
N LEU A 201 -4.04 -8.15 -18.37
CA LEU A 201 -4.06 -7.62 -17.02
C LEU A 201 -2.66 -7.15 -16.60
N VAL A 202 -2.63 -6.07 -15.81
CA VAL A 202 -1.43 -5.47 -15.22
C VAL A 202 -0.97 -6.29 -14.00
N LEU A 203 -0.68 -7.57 -14.24
CA LEU A 203 -0.51 -8.61 -13.23
C LEU A 203 0.63 -8.28 -12.27
N ILE A 204 1.70 -7.68 -12.76
CA ILE A 204 2.90 -7.41 -11.95
C ILE A 204 2.65 -6.25 -11.00
N ASP A 205 1.91 -5.23 -11.41
CA ASP A 205 1.55 -4.15 -10.50
C ASP A 205 0.68 -4.66 -9.33
N TYR A 206 -0.22 -5.62 -9.58
CA TYR A 206 -0.96 -6.29 -8.51
C TYR A 206 -0.05 -7.16 -7.62
N LEU A 207 0.91 -7.88 -8.20
CA LEU A 207 1.87 -8.68 -7.42
C LEU A 207 2.82 -7.82 -6.58
N LEU A 208 3.28 -6.67 -7.11
CA LEU A 208 4.05 -5.68 -6.36
C LEU A 208 3.28 -5.17 -5.15
N TYR A 209 1.96 -4.97 -5.31
CA TYR A 209 1.07 -4.70 -4.18
C TYR A 209 1.00 -5.86 -3.18
N MET A 210 0.88 -7.12 -3.63
CA MET A 210 0.82 -8.28 -2.71
C MET A 210 2.09 -8.41 -1.85
N ASN A 211 3.22 -7.87 -2.27
CA ASN A 211 4.41 -7.81 -1.43
C ASN A 211 4.31 -6.79 -0.27
N LEU A 212 3.29 -5.94 -0.25
CA LEU A 212 2.94 -5.05 0.88
C LEU A 212 1.96 -5.70 1.88
N GLU A 213 1.62 -6.99 1.73
CA GLU A 213 0.80 -7.71 2.72
C GLU A 213 1.42 -7.66 4.13
N SER A 214 2.75 -7.61 4.24
CA SER A 214 3.45 -7.40 5.51
C SER A 214 3.11 -6.07 6.17
N LEU A 215 2.93 -4.99 5.39
CA LEU A 215 2.52 -3.68 5.88
C LEU A 215 1.10 -3.72 6.43
N LYS A 216 0.17 -4.35 5.71
CA LYS A 216 -1.22 -4.51 6.17
C LYS A 216 -1.30 -5.25 7.50
N ILE A 217 -0.56 -6.35 7.59
CA ILE A 217 -0.49 -7.17 8.80
C ILE A 217 0.07 -6.33 9.96
N GLN A 218 1.17 -5.61 9.74
CA GLN A 218 1.78 -4.75 10.75
C GLN A 218 0.83 -3.65 11.24
N LEU A 219 0.18 -2.92 10.34
CA LEU A 219 -0.77 -1.86 10.70
C LEU A 219 -2.00 -2.40 11.44
N GLN A 220 -2.45 -3.61 11.10
CA GLN A 220 -3.58 -4.24 11.78
C GLN A 220 -3.20 -4.71 13.20
N PHE A 221 -1.96 -5.16 13.41
CA PHE A 221 -1.45 -5.45 14.76
C PHE A 221 -1.26 -4.18 15.59
N ASP A 222 -0.77 -3.10 14.99
CA ASP A 222 -0.52 -1.84 15.68
C ASP A 222 -1.84 -1.13 16.06
N SER A 223 -2.84 -1.13 15.18
CA SER A 223 -4.19 -0.63 15.47
C SER A 223 -4.91 -1.42 16.57
N MET A 224 -4.81 -2.76 16.56
CA MET A 224 -5.31 -3.59 17.66
C MET A 224 -4.61 -3.27 18.99
N THR A 225 -3.32 -2.95 18.95
CA THR A 225 -2.55 -2.58 20.15
C THR A 225 -2.97 -1.19 20.67
N TYR A 226 -3.21 -0.23 19.77
CA TYR A 226 -3.73 1.11 20.07
C TYR A 226 -5.14 1.07 20.69
N LEU A 227 -6.07 0.30 20.10
CA LEU A 227 -7.43 0.12 20.61
C LEU A 227 -7.46 -0.58 21.97
N ASN A 228 -6.47 -1.44 22.27
CA ASN A 228 -6.34 -2.03 23.59
C ASN A 228 -5.79 -1.04 24.63
N HIS A 229 -4.88 -0.14 24.26
CA HIS A 229 -4.36 0.88 25.18
C HIS A 229 -5.38 1.98 25.51
N SER A 230 -6.29 2.33 24.58
CA SER A 230 -7.35 3.31 24.87
C SER A 230 -8.46 2.78 25.78
N ARG A 231 -8.62 1.45 25.92
CA ARG A 231 -9.59 0.83 26.84
C ARG A 231 -9.13 0.79 28.30
N TYR A 232 -7.87 1.09 28.59
CA TYR A 232 -7.31 1.08 29.95
C TYR A 232 -7.03 2.49 30.49
N ARG A 233 -7.61 3.54 29.90
CA ARG A 233 -7.62 4.91 30.44
C ARG A 233 -9.03 5.37 30.77
#